data_AF-A0A2G8K0N4-F1
#
_entry.id   AF-A0A2G8K0N4-F1
#
_cell.length_a   1.000
_cell.length_b   1.000
_cell.length_c   1.000
_cell.angle_alpha   90.00
_cell.angle_beta   90.00
_cell.angle_gamma   90.00
#
_symmetry.space_group_name_H-M   'P 1'
#
loop_
_entity.id
_entity.type
_entity.pdbx_description
1 polymer ?
#
loop_
_entity_poly.entity_id
_entity_poly.type
_entity_poly.pdbx_seq_one_letter_code
_entity_poly.pdbx_strand_id
1 'polypeptide(L)'
;MFSLFDSDFQPAVVKCDLFAQSLRDSWFDDDACDDSTLIFFSFHYKQLSLSIGEQVEIVFSDLEIAALSKLSQDVLGEGAFKRNQIAASNSTQTFLGLEQVIEQLHAGILNGPSITSTVLYLIVVPVVLIMLITVMCLLANWCCRPELEIGVDKHSGKHDVGQTGR
;
A
#
# COMPACT_ATOMS: atom_id res chain seq x y z
N MET A 1 17.62 -35.30 -18.08
CA MET A 1 16.42 -36.15 -17.85
C MET A 1 16.19 -36.15 -16.34
N PHE A 2 15.49 -35.15 -15.83
CA PHE A 2 15.32 -34.94 -14.39
C PHE A 2 13.95 -35.48 -13.96
N SER A 3 14.00 -36.44 -13.04
CA SER A 3 12.88 -37.03 -12.33
C SER A 3 12.39 -36.07 -11.24
N LEU A 4 11.72 -34.99 -11.64
CA LEU A 4 11.06 -34.05 -10.71
C LEU A 4 9.63 -34.49 -10.33
N PHE A 5 9.17 -35.62 -10.87
CA PHE A 5 7.96 -36.30 -10.41
C PHE A 5 8.35 -37.41 -9.43
N ASP A 6 9.04 -37.04 -8.35
CA ASP A 6 9.14 -37.93 -7.21
C ASP A 6 7.72 -38.13 -6.66
N SER A 7 7.35 -39.38 -6.45
CA SER A 7 5.98 -39.88 -6.24
C SER A 7 5.28 -39.41 -4.96
N ASP A 8 5.77 -38.35 -4.32
CA ASP A 8 5.33 -37.81 -3.04
C ASP A 8 4.85 -36.35 -3.13
N PHE A 9 4.36 -35.91 -4.29
CA PHE A 9 3.64 -34.63 -4.37
C PHE A 9 2.31 -34.73 -3.61
N GLN A 10 2.32 -34.32 -2.33
CA GLN A 10 1.12 -34.11 -1.53
C GLN A 10 0.80 -32.61 -1.47
N PRO A 11 -0.04 -32.10 -2.38
CA PRO A 11 -0.48 -30.70 -2.35
C PRO A 11 -1.29 -30.36 -1.09
N ALA A 12 -1.62 -31.34 -0.25
CA ALA A 12 -2.22 -31.15 1.07
C ALA A 12 -1.25 -30.66 2.16
N VAL A 13 0.06 -30.88 1.98
CA VAL A 13 1.07 -30.59 3.01
C VAL A 13 1.84 -29.31 2.68
N VAL A 14 2.06 -29.03 1.39
CA VAL A 14 2.72 -27.81 0.93
C VAL A 14 1.67 -26.74 0.65
N LYS A 15 1.69 -25.64 1.42
CA LYS A 15 0.83 -24.47 1.14
C LYS A 15 1.02 -24.05 -0.32
N CYS A 16 -0.07 -23.73 -1.03
CA CYS A 16 -0.04 -23.40 -2.46
C CYS A 16 0.99 -22.31 -2.80
N ASP A 17 1.24 -21.39 -1.88
CA ASP A 17 2.22 -20.31 -2.02
C ASP A 17 3.67 -20.81 -2.09
N LEU A 18 4.03 -21.75 -1.20
CA LEU A 18 5.37 -22.37 -1.18
C LEU A 18 5.61 -23.21 -2.43
N PHE A 19 4.55 -23.86 -2.94
CA PHE A 19 4.63 -24.60 -4.18
C PHE A 19 4.84 -23.68 -5.38
N ALA A 20 4.06 -22.59 -5.47
CA ALA A 20 4.22 -21.60 -6.53
C ALA A 20 5.63 -20.98 -6.53
N GLN A 21 6.16 -20.69 -5.34
CA GLN A 21 7.52 -20.19 -5.17
C GLN A 21 8.57 -21.21 -5.62
N SER A 22 8.52 -22.43 -5.09
CA SER A 22 9.47 -23.48 -5.47
C SER A 22 9.43 -23.81 -6.96
N LEU A 23 8.26 -23.74 -7.58
CA LEU A 23 8.11 -23.95 -9.01
C LEU A 23 8.72 -22.81 -9.83
N ARG A 24 8.53 -21.56 -9.39
CA ARG A 24 9.15 -20.39 -10.02
C ARG A 24 10.66 -20.51 -9.94
N ASP A 25 11.20 -20.73 -8.74
CA ASP A 25 12.63 -20.85 -8.50
C ASP A 25 13.22 -21.99 -9.34
N SER A 26 12.53 -23.13 -9.46
CA SER A 26 13.00 -24.25 -10.29
C SER A 26 12.94 -23.99 -11.80
N TRP A 27 11.99 -23.18 -12.28
CA TRP A 27 11.78 -22.95 -13.72
C TRP A 27 12.53 -21.71 -14.22
N PHE A 28 12.86 -20.80 -13.32
CA PHE A 28 13.43 -19.49 -13.60
C PHE A 28 14.69 -19.23 -12.74
N ASP A 29 15.43 -20.28 -12.37
CA ASP A 29 16.64 -20.26 -11.50
C ASP A 29 17.85 -19.48 -12.07
N ASP A 30 17.74 -18.93 -13.29
CA ASP A 30 18.81 -18.13 -13.88
C ASP A 30 18.67 -16.67 -13.43
N ASP A 31 19.79 -16.02 -13.07
CA ASP A 31 19.89 -14.59 -12.70
C ASP A 31 19.27 -13.62 -13.75
N ALA A 32 18.99 -14.12 -14.96
CA ALA A 32 18.35 -13.37 -16.03
C ALA A 32 16.81 -13.43 -16.00
N CYS A 33 16.19 -14.18 -15.08
CA CYS A 33 14.74 -14.44 -15.04
C CYS A 33 14.06 -13.91 -13.76
N ASP A 34 14.69 -12.97 -13.06
CA ASP A 34 14.11 -12.29 -11.89
C ASP A 34 12.91 -11.38 -12.22
N ASP A 35 12.65 -11.14 -13.50
CA ASP A 35 11.48 -10.42 -14.04
C ASP A 35 10.27 -11.33 -14.30
N SER A 36 10.34 -12.60 -13.89
CA SER A 36 9.27 -13.58 -14.07
C SER A 36 8.19 -13.48 -12.99
N THR A 37 6.97 -13.86 -13.34
CA THR A 37 5.87 -14.07 -12.38
C THR A 37 5.16 -15.37 -12.72
N LEU A 38 4.93 -16.21 -11.71
CA LEU A 38 4.23 -17.47 -11.82
C LEU A 38 2.88 -17.39 -11.12
N ILE A 39 1.83 -17.75 -11.85
CA ILE A 39 0.46 -17.88 -11.32
C ILE A 39 0.13 -19.36 -11.22
N PHE A 40 -0.16 -19.83 -10.02
CA PHE A 40 -0.59 -21.20 -9.76
C PHE A 40 -2.02 -21.22 -9.26
N PHE A 41 -2.88 -22.01 -9.89
CA PHE A 41 -4.25 -22.24 -9.43
C PHE A 41 -4.47 -23.70 -9.05
N SER A 42 -4.83 -23.94 -7.79
CA SER A 42 -5.21 -25.26 -7.32
C SER A 42 -6.72 -25.46 -7.41
N PHE A 43 -7.17 -26.34 -8.30
CA PHE A 43 -8.58 -26.72 -8.38
C PHE A 43 -9.09 -27.41 -7.11
N HIS A 44 -8.22 -28.14 -6.42
CA HIS A 44 -8.59 -28.88 -5.20
C HIS A 44 -8.85 -27.94 -4.03
N TYR A 45 -7.96 -26.95 -3.82
CA TYR A 45 -8.08 -25.96 -2.74
C TYR A 45 -8.84 -24.70 -3.15
N LYS A 46 -9.19 -24.56 -4.43
CA LYS A 46 -9.80 -23.36 -5.03
C LYS A 46 -9.04 -22.10 -4.63
N GLN A 47 -7.72 -22.20 -4.66
CA GLN A 47 -6.80 -21.16 -4.23
C GLN A 47 -5.89 -20.80 -5.40
N LEU A 48 -5.75 -19.50 -5.61
CA LEU A 48 -4.76 -18.92 -6.51
C LEU A 48 -3.58 -18.43 -5.66
N SER A 49 -2.38 -18.82 -6.06
CA SER A 49 -1.12 -18.38 -5.47
C SER A 49 -0.29 -17.69 -6.56
N LEU A 50 0.29 -16.56 -6.21
CA LEU A 50 1.22 -15.82 -7.08
C LEU A 50 2.61 -15.92 -6.48
N SER A 51 3.59 -16.21 -7.32
CA SER A 51 5.01 -16.05 -7.00
C SER A 51 5.60 -15.03 -7.96
N ILE A 52 6.11 -13.94 -7.41
CA ILE A 52 6.59 -12.77 -8.16
C ILE A 52 8.11 -12.74 -7.97
N GLY A 53 8.85 -12.51 -9.05
CA GLY A 53 10.30 -12.34 -8.99
C GLY A 53 10.71 -10.98 -8.44
N GLU A 54 11.93 -10.91 -7.92
CA GLU A 54 12.45 -9.75 -7.18
C GLU A 54 12.39 -8.46 -8.01
N GLN A 55 12.67 -8.53 -9.32
CA GLN A 55 12.59 -7.34 -10.17
C GLN A 55 11.16 -6.86 -10.42
N VAL A 56 10.18 -7.77 -10.43
CA VAL A 56 8.78 -7.40 -10.54
C VAL A 56 8.26 -6.82 -9.23
N GLU A 57 8.72 -7.32 -8.08
CA GLU A 57 8.37 -6.82 -6.74
C GLU A 57 8.80 -5.35 -6.53
N ILE A 58 9.90 -4.94 -7.16
CA ILE A 58 10.35 -3.53 -7.15
C ILE A 58 9.32 -2.61 -7.86
N VAL A 59 8.68 -3.09 -8.91
CA VAL A 59 7.75 -2.32 -9.75
C VAL A 59 6.32 -2.44 -9.27
N PHE A 60 5.97 -3.57 -8.64
CA PHE A 60 4.62 -3.94 -8.25
C PHE A 60 4.53 -4.01 -6.73
N SER A 61 3.89 -3.01 -6.13
CA SER A 61 3.92 -2.81 -4.68
C SER A 61 3.15 -3.89 -3.90
N ASP A 62 3.53 -4.13 -2.64
CA ASP A 62 2.81 -5.02 -1.70
C ASP A 62 1.31 -4.77 -1.65
N LEU A 63 0.91 -3.50 -1.79
CA LEU A 63 -0.49 -3.09 -1.79
C LEU A 63 -1.23 -3.57 -3.05
N GLU A 64 -0.56 -3.53 -4.21
CA GLU A 64 -1.09 -4.05 -5.47
C GLU A 64 -1.13 -5.58 -5.46
N ILE A 65 -0.13 -6.25 -4.87
CA ILE A 65 -0.13 -7.70 -4.62
C ILE A 65 -1.31 -8.09 -3.72
N ALA A 66 -1.53 -7.35 -2.62
CA ALA A 66 -2.65 -7.59 -1.71
C ALA A 66 -4.01 -7.36 -2.40
N ALA A 67 -4.12 -6.32 -3.23
CA ALA A 67 -5.31 -6.05 -4.02
C ALA A 67 -5.60 -7.18 -5.02
N LEU A 68 -4.57 -7.69 -5.69
CA LEU A 68 -4.66 -8.82 -6.62
C LEU A 68 -5.05 -10.11 -5.89
N SER A 69 -4.48 -10.38 -4.72
CA SER A 69 -4.84 -11.52 -3.88
C SER A 69 -6.30 -11.44 -3.41
N LYS A 70 -6.81 -10.23 -3.14
CA LYS A 70 -8.22 -10.05 -2.78
C LYS A 70 -9.13 -10.30 -3.98
N LEU A 71 -8.78 -9.75 -5.15
CA LEU A 71 -9.52 -9.98 -6.39
C LEU A 71 -9.58 -11.47 -6.74
N SER A 72 -8.48 -12.19 -6.62
CA SER A 72 -8.44 -13.63 -6.89
C SER A 72 -9.36 -14.40 -5.94
N GLN A 73 -9.43 -14.03 -4.66
CA GLN A 73 -10.39 -14.62 -3.71
C GLN A 73 -11.85 -14.28 -4.06
N ASP A 74 -12.12 -13.04 -4.50
CA ASP A 74 -13.47 -12.59 -4.84
C ASP A 74 -14.02 -13.26 -6.11
N VAL A 75 -13.15 -13.60 -7.06
CA VAL A 75 -13.55 -14.18 -8.36
C VAL A 75 -13.40 -15.71 -8.39
N LEU A 76 -12.34 -16.26 -7.77
CA LEU A 76 -11.98 -17.68 -7.84
C LEU A 76 -12.07 -18.41 -6.50
N GLY A 77 -12.25 -17.70 -5.38
CA GLY A 77 -12.35 -18.31 -4.06
C GLY A 77 -13.61 -19.17 -3.87
N GLU A 78 -13.61 -19.98 -2.81
CA GLU A 78 -14.68 -20.97 -2.57
C GLU A 78 -16.10 -20.37 -2.58
N GLY A 79 -16.26 -19.15 -2.07
CA GLY A 79 -17.54 -18.44 -2.02
C GLY A 79 -18.01 -17.89 -3.38
N ALA A 80 -17.08 -17.58 -4.28
CA ALA A 80 -17.38 -17.21 -5.66
C ALA A 80 -17.74 -18.46 -6.47
N PHE A 81 -16.94 -19.51 -6.34
CA PHE A 81 -17.15 -20.80 -7.00
C PHE A 81 -18.51 -21.43 -6.66
N LYS A 82 -18.97 -21.34 -5.41
CA LYS A 82 -20.30 -21.82 -4.98
C LYS A 82 -21.44 -21.00 -5.58
N ARG A 83 -21.31 -19.67 -5.69
CA ARG A 83 -22.32 -18.80 -6.32
C ARG A 83 -22.40 -19.03 -7.82
N ASN A 84 -21.26 -19.29 -8.44
CA ASN A 84 -21.08 -19.40 -9.86
C ASN A 84 -21.43 -20.79 -10.43
N GLN A 85 -21.39 -21.83 -9.59
CA GLN A 85 -21.85 -23.18 -9.93
C GLN A 85 -23.33 -23.27 -10.34
N ILE A 86 -24.15 -22.31 -9.91
CA ILE A 86 -25.59 -22.28 -10.20
C ILE A 86 -25.85 -21.76 -11.64
N ALA A 87 -24.88 -21.08 -12.27
CA ALA A 87 -25.14 -20.28 -13.48
C ALA A 87 -24.44 -20.76 -14.77
N ALA A 88 -23.30 -21.47 -14.75
CA ALA A 88 -22.67 -21.98 -15.97
C ALA A 88 -21.55 -23.00 -15.68
N SER A 89 -21.18 -23.77 -16.70
CA SER A 89 -19.98 -24.62 -16.78
C SER A 89 -18.78 -24.04 -16.02
N ASN A 90 -18.35 -24.72 -14.94
CA ASN A 90 -17.28 -24.28 -14.03
C ASN A 90 -15.95 -23.91 -14.75
N SER A 91 -15.70 -24.46 -15.93
CA SER A 91 -14.49 -24.20 -16.71
C SER A 91 -14.44 -22.77 -17.26
N THR A 92 -15.58 -22.25 -17.75
CA THR A 92 -15.65 -20.94 -18.39
C THR A 92 -15.46 -19.81 -17.38
N GLN A 93 -15.99 -19.98 -16.17
CA GLN A 93 -15.86 -18.98 -15.12
C GLN A 93 -14.47 -18.94 -14.49
N THR A 94 -13.83 -20.10 -14.30
CA THR A 94 -12.45 -20.16 -13.81
C THR A 94 -11.52 -19.51 -14.81
N PHE A 95 -11.73 -19.76 -16.11
CA PHE A 95 -10.97 -19.12 -17.18
C PHE A 95 -11.12 -17.59 -17.15
N LEU A 96 -12.35 -17.07 -17.12
CA LEU A 96 -12.60 -15.62 -17.04
C LEU A 96 -11.99 -14.98 -15.79
N GLY A 97 -12.03 -15.69 -14.65
CA GLY A 97 -11.43 -15.20 -13.43
C GLY A 97 -9.90 -15.16 -13.47
N LEU A 98 -9.28 -16.17 -14.08
CA LEU A 98 -7.83 -16.15 -14.32
C LEU A 98 -7.44 -15.06 -15.33
N GLU A 99 -8.21 -14.89 -16.40
CA GLU A 99 -8.01 -13.83 -17.39
C GLU A 99 -8.05 -12.45 -16.71
N GLN A 100 -9.04 -12.20 -15.86
CA GLN A 100 -9.13 -10.94 -15.11
C GLN A 100 -7.95 -10.71 -14.16
N VAL A 101 -7.46 -11.75 -13.48
CA VAL A 101 -6.27 -11.65 -12.61
C VAL A 101 -5.02 -11.36 -13.43
N ILE A 102 -4.86 -12.01 -14.59
CA ILE A 102 -3.73 -11.78 -15.50
C ILE A 102 -3.77 -10.36 -16.07
N GLU A 103 -4.94 -9.87 -16.49
CA GLU A 103 -5.09 -8.50 -16.99
C GLU A 103 -4.72 -7.46 -15.94
N GLN A 104 -5.15 -7.65 -14.69
CA GLN A 104 -4.82 -6.73 -13.60
C GLN A 104 -3.34 -6.77 -13.24
N LEU A 105 -2.72 -7.95 -13.22
CA LEU A 105 -1.28 -8.08 -13.03
C LEU A 105 -0.51 -7.38 -14.15
N HIS A 106 -0.90 -7.60 -15.40
CA HIS A 106 -0.28 -6.98 -16.57
C HIS A 106 -0.42 -5.46 -16.55
N ALA A 107 -1.62 -4.95 -16.24
CA ALA A 107 -1.87 -3.53 -16.07
C ALA A 107 -1.03 -2.95 -14.92
N GLY A 108 -0.86 -3.69 -13.83
CA GLY A 108 0.00 -3.33 -12.72
C GLY A 108 1.47 -3.17 -13.12
N ILE A 109 2.01 -4.17 -13.83
CA ILE A 109 3.39 -4.15 -14.31
C ILE A 109 3.62 -2.99 -15.30
N LEU A 110 2.69 -2.76 -16.23
CA LEU A 110 2.82 -1.69 -17.25
C LEU A 110 2.69 -0.28 -16.67
N ASN A 111 1.79 -0.07 -15.71
CA ASN A 111 1.55 1.25 -15.12
C ASN A 111 2.51 1.58 -13.97
N GLY A 112 3.27 0.60 -13.50
CA GLY A 112 4.11 0.73 -12.31
C GLY A 112 3.28 0.98 -11.03
N PRO A 113 3.90 1.51 -9.96
CA PRO A 113 3.26 1.72 -8.65
C PRO A 113 2.17 2.81 -8.70
N SER A 114 1.02 2.48 -9.24
CA SER A 114 -0.10 3.39 -9.51
C SER A 114 -0.98 3.58 -8.26
N ILE A 115 -1.17 2.51 -7.48
CA ILE A 115 -1.98 2.58 -6.26
C ILE A 115 -1.15 3.18 -5.13
N THR A 116 0.13 2.80 -5.02
CA THR A 116 1.07 3.33 -4.03
C THR A 116 1.26 4.85 -4.20
N SER A 117 1.37 5.34 -5.43
CA SER A 117 1.42 6.79 -5.69
C SER A 117 0.12 7.50 -5.31
N THR A 118 -1.04 6.91 -5.58
CA THR A 118 -2.35 7.47 -5.20
C THR A 118 -2.53 7.55 -3.69
N VAL A 119 -2.18 6.49 -2.95
CA VAL A 119 -2.26 6.44 -1.48
C VAL A 119 -1.27 7.43 -0.85
N LEU A 120 -0.04 7.49 -1.38
CA LEU A 120 0.97 8.45 -0.93
C LEU A 120 0.46 9.88 -1.11
N TYR A 121 -0.12 10.21 -2.26
CA TYR A 121 -0.72 11.53 -2.50
C TYR A 121 -1.86 11.84 -1.53
N LEU A 122 -2.74 10.87 -1.28
CA LEU A 122 -3.88 11.01 -0.36
C LEU A 122 -3.46 11.29 1.09
N ILE A 123 -2.30 10.79 1.52
CA ILE A 123 -1.79 10.98 2.89
C ILE A 123 -0.90 12.22 2.97
N VAL A 124 0.03 12.37 2.03
CA VAL A 124 1.03 13.46 2.05
C VAL A 124 0.37 14.81 1.88
N VAL A 125 -0.59 14.95 0.97
CA VAL A 125 -1.22 16.25 0.70
C VAL A 125 -1.94 16.82 1.94
N PRO A 126 -2.84 16.08 2.63
CA PRO A 126 -3.46 16.58 3.84
C PRO A 126 -2.46 16.86 4.98
N VAL A 127 -1.45 16.00 5.15
CA VAL A 127 -0.44 16.17 6.21
C VAL A 127 0.38 17.44 5.98
N VAL A 128 0.85 17.66 4.76
CA VAL A 128 1.58 18.89 4.40
C VAL A 128 0.69 20.12 4.59
N LEU A 129 -0.59 20.03 4.23
CA LEU A 129 -1.53 21.13 4.36
C LEU A 129 -1.80 21.48 5.84
N ILE A 130 -1.94 20.47 6.71
CA ILE A 130 -2.07 20.67 8.17
C ILE A 130 -0.78 21.28 8.74
N MET A 131 0.39 20.80 8.31
CA MET A 131 1.69 21.35 8.72
C MET A 131 1.84 22.82 8.31
N LEU A 132 1.42 23.18 7.10
CA LEU A 132 1.46 24.58 6.64
C LEU A 132 0.51 25.47 7.46
N ILE A 133 -0.71 25.02 7.73
CA ILE A 133 -1.68 25.77 8.56
C ILE A 133 -1.14 25.96 9.96
N THR A 134 -0.62 24.90 10.59
CA THR A 134 -0.06 24.99 11.95
C THR A 134 1.16 25.90 12.02
N VAL A 135 2.06 25.84 11.05
CA VAL A 135 3.20 26.77 10.94
C VAL A 135 2.71 28.22 10.79
N MET A 136 1.73 28.47 9.92
CA MET A 136 1.15 29.82 9.75
C MET A 136 0.52 30.33 11.05
N CYS A 137 -0.21 29.48 11.78
CA CYS A 137 -0.80 29.83 13.07
C CYS A 137 0.26 30.12 14.15
N LEU A 138 1.34 29.34 14.19
CA LEU A 138 2.46 29.56 15.12
C LEU A 138 3.19 30.87 14.82
N LEU A 139 3.45 31.16 13.55
CA LEU A 139 4.04 32.43 13.11
C LEU A 139 3.14 33.62 13.46
N ALA A 140 1.83 33.50 13.22
CA ALA A 140 0.87 34.54 13.60
C ALA A 140 0.84 34.77 15.12
N ASN A 141 0.90 33.71 15.93
CA ASN A 141 0.94 33.82 17.38
C ASN A 141 2.25 34.44 17.90
N TRP A 142 3.37 34.25 17.20
CA TRP A 142 4.62 34.95 17.51
C TRP A 142 4.60 36.43 17.12
N CYS A 143 4.08 36.77 15.94
CA CYS A 143 4.00 38.17 15.49
C CYS A 143 2.97 39.00 16.26
N CYS A 144 1.91 38.38 16.80
CA CYS A 144 0.87 39.07 17.57
C CYS A 144 1.10 39.03 19.08
N ARG A 145 2.27 38.61 19.57
CA ARG A 145 2.55 38.65 21.02
C ARG A 145 2.66 40.12 21.43
N PRO A 146 1.69 40.67 22.18
CA PRO A 146 1.81 42.04 22.66
C PRO A 146 3.06 42.10 23.56
N GLU A 147 3.95 43.06 23.30
CA GLU A 147 4.96 43.42 24.28
C GLU A 147 4.21 43.70 25.58
N LEU A 148 4.44 42.86 26.60
CA LEU A 148 4.05 43.21 27.95
C LEU A 148 4.84 44.48 28.26
N GLU A 149 4.18 45.64 28.19
CA GLU A 149 4.69 46.86 28.82
C GLU A 149 4.80 46.53 30.31
N ILE A 150 6.00 46.11 30.72
CA ILE A 150 6.39 46.09 32.12
C ILE A 150 6.28 47.55 32.56
N GLY A 151 5.21 47.85 33.30
CA GLY A 151 4.98 49.16 33.90
C GLY A 151 6.20 49.54 34.75
N VAL A 152 7.12 50.28 34.15
CA VAL A 152 8.10 51.06 34.87
C VAL A 152 7.34 52.29 35.33
N ASP A 153 6.91 52.25 36.60
CA ASP A 153 6.35 53.38 37.31
C ASP A 153 7.28 54.60 37.16
N LYS A 154 6.96 55.46 36.20
CA LYS A 154 7.48 56.83 36.15
C LYS A 154 6.82 57.57 37.31
N HIS A 155 7.52 57.63 38.44
CA HIS A 155 7.26 58.61 39.48
C HIS A 155 7.31 60.01 38.85
N SER A 156 6.13 60.51 38.49
CA SER A 156 5.87 61.86 38.03
C SER A 156 6.14 62.81 39.19
N GLY A 157 7.29 63.51 39.13
CA GLY A 157 7.57 64.64 39.99
C GLY A 157 6.62 65.78 39.63
N LYS A 158 5.56 65.93 40.43
CA LYS A 158 4.69 67.10 40.41
C LYS A 158 5.49 68.35 40.75
N HIS A 159 5.47 69.30 39.82
CA HIS A 159 5.60 70.72 40.15
C HIS A 159 4.40 71.13 41.02
N ASP A 160 4.68 71.76 42.16
CA ASP A 160 3.78 72.76 42.75
C ASP A 160 4.60 73.95 43.25
N VAL A 161 4.15 75.13 42.84
CA VAL A 161 4.67 76.47 43.12
C VAL A 161 3.96 77.01 44.36
N GLY A 162 4.69 77.59 45.33
CA GLY A 162 4.07 78.52 46.29
C GLY A 162 4.67 78.60 47.71
N GLN A 163 5.52 79.61 47.92
CA GLN A 163 5.71 80.47 49.10
C GLN A 163 5.41 79.97 50.54
N THR A 164 6.38 80.17 51.46
CA THR A 164 6.20 80.97 52.70
C THR A 164 7.52 81.21 53.48
N GLY A 165 7.82 82.50 53.80
CA GLY A 165 8.67 83.02 54.89
C GLY A 165 10.19 82.75 54.82
N ARG A 166 11.10 83.73 54.92
CA ARG A 166 11.12 85.06 55.56
C ARG A 166 12.07 85.98 54.80
#